data_AF-A0A7S1LJ43-F1
#
_entry.id   AF-A0A7S1LJ43-F1
#
_cell.length_a   1.000
_cell.length_b   1.000
_cell.length_c   1.000
_cell.angle_alpha   90.00
_cell.angle_beta   90.00
_cell.angle_gamma   90.00
#
_symmetry.space_group_name_H-M   'P 1'
#
loop_
_entity.id
_entity.type
_entity.pdbx_description
1 polymer ?
#
loop_
_entity_poly.entity_id
_entity_poly.type
_entity_poly.pdbx_seq_one_letter_code
_entity_poly.pdbx_strand_id
1 'polypeptide(L)'
;KTAVPLCPHELKAPRLHLLLSCPELTPHITGGKGVGSQGDGSAQLICRSESAQDEAMKIVRSLGMDPLRLTIAAQKPVRIALVPIAGACPGMWPATKCSGPWLFPIRLGDAVKPAICWLCEELVAAGMEKIILVANEATEAQMQHLFQQREDVSLLRGVPAKAAAYEEELLAI
;
A
#
# COMPACT_ATOMS: atom_id res chain seq x y z
N LYS A 1 25.68 -5.02 -22.96
CA LYS A 1 24.81 -3.90 -22.52
C LYS A 1 24.04 -3.41 -23.74
N THR A 2 22.87 -3.99 -24.01
CA THR A 2 21.96 -3.54 -25.06
C THR A 2 20.86 -2.72 -24.40
N ALA A 3 21.18 -1.48 -24.05
CA ALA A 3 20.17 -0.49 -23.70
C ALA A 3 20.02 0.42 -24.92
N VAL A 4 18.79 0.56 -25.40
CA VAL A 4 18.42 1.57 -26.42
C VAL A 4 18.84 2.94 -25.86
N PRO A 5 19.41 3.85 -26.67
CA PRO A 5 19.74 5.20 -26.20
C PRO A 5 18.49 5.85 -25.60
N LEU A 6 18.63 6.33 -24.36
CA LEU A 6 17.58 7.06 -23.67
C LEU A 6 17.35 8.35 -24.47
N CYS A 7 16.16 8.56 -25.03
CA CYS A 7 15.74 9.84 -25.62
C CYS A 7 15.12 10.69 -24.51
N PRO A 8 15.87 11.55 -23.79
CA PRO A 8 15.36 12.16 -22.56
C PRO A 8 14.21 13.14 -22.83
N HIS A 9 14.13 13.66 -24.06
CA HIS A 9 13.02 14.48 -24.51
C HIS A 9 11.69 13.71 -24.55
N GLU A 10 11.72 12.42 -24.92
CA GLU A 10 10.52 11.57 -24.99
C GLU A 10 10.02 11.18 -23.59
N LEU A 11 10.75 11.52 -22.52
CA LEU A 11 10.33 11.30 -21.13
C LEU A 11 9.65 12.53 -20.50
N LYS A 12 9.48 13.64 -21.24
CA LYS A 12 8.96 14.90 -20.68
C LYS A 12 7.45 14.89 -20.40
N ALA A 13 6.68 14.02 -21.04
CA ALA A 13 5.23 13.86 -20.88
C ALA A 13 4.43 15.16 -20.59
N PRO A 14 4.56 16.21 -21.44
CA PRO A 14 3.96 17.53 -21.17
C PRO A 14 2.44 17.51 -21.02
N ARG A 15 1.72 16.65 -21.75
CA ARG A 15 0.26 16.49 -21.62
C ARG A 15 -0.12 15.80 -20.32
N LEU A 16 0.67 14.82 -19.87
CA LEU A 16 0.44 14.20 -18.55
C LEU A 16 0.61 15.24 -17.44
N HIS A 17 1.66 16.06 -17.49
CA HIS A 17 1.87 17.11 -16.50
C HIS A 17 0.78 18.19 -16.55
N LEU A 18 0.35 18.60 -17.74
CA LEU A 18 -0.79 19.50 -17.93
C LEU A 18 -2.06 18.91 -17.27
N LEU A 19 -2.36 17.64 -17.55
CA LEU A 19 -3.53 16.95 -17.00
C LEU A 19 -3.47 16.89 -15.47
N LEU A 20 -2.36 16.37 -14.92
CA LEU A 20 -2.22 16.19 -13.47
C LEU A 20 -2.14 17.50 -12.69
N SER A 21 -1.79 18.61 -13.35
CA SER A 21 -1.73 19.95 -12.75
C SER A 21 -3.01 20.77 -12.98
N CYS A 22 -4.02 20.22 -13.67
CA CYS A 22 -5.26 20.92 -13.99
C CYS A 22 -6.11 21.14 -12.72
N PRO A 23 -6.29 22.39 -12.24
CA PRO A 23 -6.99 22.65 -10.98
C PRO A 23 -8.46 22.20 -11.00
N GLU A 24 -9.11 22.29 -12.17
CA GLU A 24 -10.50 21.91 -12.39
C GLU A 24 -10.76 20.41 -12.11
N LEU A 25 -9.75 19.54 -12.24
CA LEU A 25 -9.89 18.11 -11.94
C LEU A 25 -9.87 17.79 -10.44
N THR A 26 -9.21 18.63 -9.63
CA THR A 26 -9.00 18.42 -8.19
C THR A 26 -10.28 18.03 -7.41
N PRO A 27 -11.42 18.72 -7.58
CA PRO A 27 -12.65 18.34 -6.88
C PRO A 27 -13.23 16.98 -7.33
N HIS A 28 -12.85 16.49 -8.51
CA HIS A 28 -13.45 15.30 -9.12
C HIS A 28 -12.61 14.02 -8.95
N ILE A 29 -11.31 14.15 -8.69
CA ILE A 29 -10.38 13.02 -8.61
C ILE A 29 -9.74 12.87 -7.22
N THR A 30 -9.36 11.65 -6.85
CA THR A 30 -8.48 11.37 -5.70
C THR A 30 -7.01 11.30 -6.09
N GLY A 31 -6.73 11.11 -7.38
CA GLY A 31 -5.39 11.09 -7.93
C GLY A 31 -5.37 10.63 -9.38
N GLY A 32 -4.19 10.63 -9.98
CA GLY A 32 -3.98 10.14 -11.33
C GLY A 32 -2.53 9.74 -11.59
N LYS A 33 -2.32 8.94 -12.62
CA LYS A 33 -0.97 8.52 -13.06
C LYS A 33 -0.90 8.35 -14.58
N GLY A 34 0.31 8.48 -15.12
CA GLY A 34 0.61 8.02 -16.48
C GLY A 34 0.60 6.49 -16.55
N VAL A 35 0.18 5.95 -17.71
CA VAL A 35 0.14 4.53 -18.04
C VAL A 35 0.80 4.32 -19.40
N GLY A 36 1.72 3.36 -19.48
CA GLY A 36 2.55 3.08 -20.65
C GLY A 36 4.02 3.44 -20.44
N SER A 37 4.90 2.93 -21.31
CA SER A 37 6.32 3.29 -21.30
C SER A 37 6.57 4.46 -22.25
N GLN A 38 7.10 5.57 -21.72
CA GLN A 38 7.64 6.73 -22.45
C GLN A 38 6.56 7.67 -23.05
N GLY A 39 6.76 8.99 -22.89
CA GLY A 39 5.95 10.04 -23.52
C GLY A 39 4.60 10.34 -22.86
N ASP A 40 3.73 10.99 -23.65
CA ASP A 40 2.39 11.43 -23.24
C ASP A 40 1.34 10.31 -23.19
N GLY A 41 1.73 9.07 -23.56
CA GLY A 41 0.96 7.82 -23.54
C GLY A 41 -0.53 7.92 -23.18
N SER A 42 -0.92 7.25 -22.09
CA SER A 42 -2.26 7.37 -21.52
C SER A 42 -2.16 7.84 -20.07
N ALA A 43 -3.23 8.40 -19.55
CA ALA A 43 -3.35 8.70 -18.14
C ALA A 43 -4.56 7.98 -17.55
N GLN A 44 -4.44 7.59 -16.29
CA GLN A 44 -5.53 7.02 -15.51
C GLN A 44 -5.83 7.96 -14.36
N LEU A 45 -7.10 8.34 -14.22
CA LEU A 45 -7.62 9.16 -13.12
C LEU A 45 -8.55 8.31 -12.26
N ILE A 46 -8.44 8.46 -10.94
CA ILE A 46 -9.38 7.84 -9.99
C ILE A 46 -10.42 8.91 -9.63
N CYS A 47 -11.64 8.75 -10.14
CA CYS A 47 -12.74 9.68 -9.90
C CYS A 47 -13.46 9.35 -8.58
N ARG A 48 -13.98 10.35 -7.89
CA ARG A 48 -14.64 10.20 -6.57
C ARG A 48 -16.04 9.58 -6.65
N SER A 49 -16.71 9.73 -7.79
CA SER A 49 -18.06 9.24 -8.06
C SER A 49 -18.28 9.13 -9.58
N GLU A 50 -19.41 8.55 -9.97
CA GLU A 50 -19.85 8.52 -11.37
C GLU A 50 -20.09 9.95 -11.91
N SER A 51 -20.75 10.83 -11.14
CA SER A 51 -20.93 12.23 -11.54
C SER A 51 -19.61 13.00 -11.64
N ALA A 52 -18.64 12.72 -10.76
CA ALA A 52 -17.31 13.29 -10.86
C ALA A 52 -16.54 12.78 -12.08
N GLN A 53 -16.77 11.53 -12.48
CA GLN A 53 -16.23 10.98 -13.74
C GLN A 53 -16.79 11.74 -14.95
N ASP A 54 -18.08 12.07 -14.95
CA ASP A 54 -18.71 12.85 -16.03
C ASP A 54 -18.05 14.22 -16.20
N GLU A 55 -17.87 14.95 -15.09
CA GLU A 55 -17.22 16.27 -15.11
C GLU A 55 -15.73 16.16 -15.48
N ALA A 56 -15.01 15.19 -14.92
CA ALA A 56 -13.62 14.94 -15.29
C ALA A 56 -13.48 14.64 -16.79
N MET A 57 -14.40 13.88 -17.39
CA MET A 57 -14.38 13.62 -18.83
C MET A 57 -14.57 14.91 -19.65
N LYS A 58 -15.44 15.84 -19.22
CA LYS A 58 -15.61 17.14 -19.90
C LYS A 58 -14.33 17.98 -19.85
N ILE A 59 -13.68 18.04 -18.69
CA ILE A 59 -12.41 18.75 -18.50
C ILE A 59 -11.31 18.10 -19.34
N VAL A 60 -11.19 16.78 -19.35
CA VAL A 60 -10.19 16.07 -20.19
C VAL A 60 -10.42 16.38 -21.68
N ARG A 61 -11.67 16.43 -22.14
CA ARG A 61 -12.02 16.84 -23.51
C ARG A 61 -11.64 18.30 -23.79
N SER A 62 -11.85 19.22 -22.85
CA SER A 62 -11.47 20.63 -23.02
C SER A 62 -9.95 20.83 -23.14
N LEU A 63 -9.15 19.93 -22.54
CA LEU A 63 -7.70 19.88 -22.70
C LEU A 63 -7.24 19.20 -24.01
N GLY A 64 -8.16 18.84 -24.90
CA GLY A 64 -7.85 18.24 -26.21
C GLY A 64 -7.45 16.75 -26.15
N MET A 65 -7.85 16.05 -25.09
CA MET A 65 -7.61 14.61 -24.92
C MET A 65 -8.95 13.84 -25.07
N ASP A 66 -8.89 12.58 -25.50
CA ASP A 66 -10.09 11.74 -25.59
C ASP A 66 -10.20 10.80 -24.38
N PRO A 67 -11.17 11.02 -23.46
CA PRO A 67 -11.33 10.17 -22.30
C PRO A 67 -12.17 8.92 -22.61
N LEU A 68 -11.73 7.79 -22.06
CA LEU A 68 -12.52 6.57 -21.99
C LEU A 68 -13.15 6.41 -20.60
N ARG A 69 -14.46 6.12 -20.56
CA ARG A 69 -15.13 5.73 -19.33
C ARG A 69 -14.77 4.29 -18.97
N LEU A 70 -14.31 4.08 -17.74
CA LEU A 70 -14.13 2.76 -17.16
C LEU A 70 -14.61 2.78 -15.72
N THR A 71 -15.62 1.96 -15.41
CA THR A 71 -16.05 1.68 -14.04
C THR A 71 -15.87 0.21 -13.79
N ILE A 72 -14.94 -0.14 -12.91
CA ILE A 72 -14.76 -1.51 -12.45
C ILE A 72 -15.70 -1.68 -11.27
N ALA A 73 -16.85 -2.32 -11.51
CA ALA A 73 -17.77 -2.64 -10.42
C ALA A 73 -17.06 -3.50 -9.38
N ALA A 74 -17.35 -3.25 -8.10
CA ALA A 74 -16.90 -4.12 -7.03
C ALA A 74 -17.35 -5.55 -7.34
N GLN A 75 -16.38 -6.43 -7.60
CA GLN A 75 -16.62 -7.86 -7.71
C GLN A 75 -16.83 -8.42 -6.29
N LYS A 76 -17.07 -9.73 -6.17
CA LYS A 76 -17.18 -10.42 -4.87
C LYS A 76 -16.12 -9.86 -3.90
N PRO A 77 -16.51 -9.42 -2.70
CA PRO A 77 -15.59 -8.79 -1.78
C PRO A 77 -14.39 -9.70 -1.56
N VAL A 78 -13.18 -9.13 -1.60
CA VAL A 78 -11.98 -9.84 -1.18
C VAL A 78 -12.07 -9.96 0.32
N ARG A 79 -12.13 -11.20 0.82
CA ARG A 79 -12.29 -11.51 2.26
C ARG A 79 -11.04 -12.10 2.87
N ILE A 80 -10.09 -12.52 2.03
CA ILE A 80 -8.90 -13.25 2.45
C ILE A 80 -7.68 -12.53 1.89
N ALA A 81 -6.77 -12.15 2.77
CA ALA A 81 -5.47 -11.62 2.42
C ALA A 81 -4.41 -12.72 2.58
N LEU A 82 -3.54 -12.87 1.59
CA LEU A 82 -2.39 -13.77 1.63
C LEU A 82 -1.11 -12.92 1.60
N VAL A 83 -0.30 -13.03 2.65
CA VAL A 83 0.90 -12.21 2.85
C VAL A 83 2.13 -13.10 2.92
N PRO A 84 2.98 -13.13 1.88
CA PRO A 84 4.23 -13.89 1.91
C PRO A 84 5.30 -13.16 2.73
N ILE A 85 5.82 -13.83 3.75
CA ILE A 85 6.87 -13.35 4.67
C ILE A 85 8.01 -14.37 4.81
N ALA A 86 8.36 -15.03 3.70
CA ALA A 86 9.42 -16.05 3.65
C ALA A 86 10.63 -15.65 2.79
N GLY A 87 10.69 -14.42 2.30
CA GLY A 87 11.72 -13.94 1.37
C GLY A 87 13.03 -13.52 2.04
N ALA A 88 14.15 -13.74 1.36
CA ALA A 88 15.49 -13.37 1.86
C ALA A 88 15.79 -11.85 1.83
N CYS A 89 15.02 -11.08 1.06
CA CYS A 89 15.13 -9.62 0.95
C CYS A 89 16.59 -9.10 0.85
N PRO A 90 17.38 -9.54 -0.17
CA PRO A 90 18.82 -9.30 -0.24
C PRO A 90 19.21 -7.82 -0.37
N GLY A 91 18.31 -6.98 -0.91
CA GLY A 91 18.54 -5.53 -0.99
C GLY A 91 18.64 -4.82 0.36
N MET A 92 18.32 -5.51 1.46
CA MET A 92 18.37 -4.99 2.83
C MET A 92 19.45 -5.69 3.67
N TRP A 93 20.39 -6.39 3.03
CA TRP A 93 21.55 -6.96 3.69
C TRP A 93 22.48 -5.86 4.24
N PRO A 94 23.05 -5.98 5.45
CA PRO A 94 23.09 -7.15 6.32
C PRO A 94 21.95 -7.26 7.35
N ALA A 95 21.00 -6.32 7.40
CA ALA A 95 19.94 -6.32 8.41
C ALA A 95 19.09 -7.61 8.34
N THR A 96 18.81 -8.08 7.12
CA THR A 96 18.04 -9.30 6.88
C THR A 96 18.76 -10.60 7.21
N LYS A 97 20.03 -10.54 7.65
CA LYS A 97 20.76 -11.69 8.18
C LYS A 97 20.16 -12.18 9.50
N CYS A 98 19.68 -11.27 10.34
CA CYS A 98 19.24 -11.56 11.70
C CYS A 98 17.72 -11.63 11.81
N SER A 99 17.01 -10.77 11.08
CA SER A 99 15.56 -10.66 11.17
C SER A 99 14.96 -10.28 9.82
N GLY A 100 13.81 -10.84 9.48
CA GLY A 100 13.09 -10.48 8.26
C GLY A 100 12.55 -9.04 8.33
N PRO A 101 12.39 -8.35 7.20
CA PRO A 101 11.97 -6.95 7.19
C PRO A 101 10.56 -6.73 7.75
N TRP A 102 9.72 -7.76 7.82
CA TRP A 102 8.41 -7.74 8.47
C TRP A 102 8.49 -7.49 9.98
N LEU A 103 9.63 -7.79 10.62
CA LEU A 103 9.88 -7.47 12.04
C LEU A 103 10.64 -6.17 12.25
N PHE A 104 10.98 -5.44 11.19
CA PHE A 104 11.70 -4.18 11.36
C PHE A 104 10.81 -3.16 12.07
N PRO A 105 11.38 -2.39 13.02
CA PRO A 105 10.60 -1.43 13.78
C PRO A 105 10.19 -0.27 12.89
N ILE A 106 8.91 0.04 12.90
CA ILE A 106 8.35 1.25 12.32
C ILE A 106 7.76 2.11 13.43
N ARG A 107 7.88 3.43 13.29
CA ARG A 107 7.30 4.39 14.24
C ARG A 107 6.04 4.99 13.64
N LEU A 108 4.92 4.82 14.33
CA LEU A 108 3.64 5.42 13.99
C LEU A 108 3.12 6.19 15.21
N GLY A 109 3.23 7.52 15.15
CA GLY A 109 2.98 8.39 16.30
C GLY A 109 3.92 8.06 17.48
N ASP A 110 3.33 7.71 18.61
CA ASP A 110 4.03 7.36 19.85
C ASP A 110 4.36 5.86 19.96
N ALA A 111 3.87 5.03 19.03
CA ALA A 111 4.11 3.59 19.03
C ALA A 111 5.29 3.23 18.11
N VAL A 112 6.11 2.28 18.57
CA VAL A 112 7.08 1.57 17.74
C VAL A 112 6.65 0.11 17.69
N LYS A 113 6.41 -0.40 16.49
CA LYS A 113 5.91 -1.78 16.28
C LYS A 113 6.57 -2.45 15.08
N PRO A 114 6.56 -3.79 15.02
CA PRO A 114 6.94 -4.52 13.81
C PRO A 114 6.14 -4.06 12.59
N ALA A 115 6.78 -3.98 11.42
CA ALA A 115 6.14 -3.60 10.16
C ALA A 115 4.92 -4.49 9.82
N ILE A 116 4.97 -5.78 10.19
CA ILE A 116 3.86 -6.73 9.95
C ILE A 116 2.59 -6.35 10.71
N CYS A 117 2.69 -5.76 11.91
CA CYS A 117 1.52 -5.35 12.66
C CYS A 117 0.73 -4.27 11.91
N TRP A 118 1.44 -3.25 11.39
CA TRP A 118 0.78 -2.21 10.60
C TRP A 118 0.10 -2.77 9.35
N LEU A 119 0.76 -3.69 8.64
CA LEU A 119 0.12 -4.34 7.49
C LEU A 119 -1.15 -5.10 7.91
N CYS A 120 -1.10 -5.88 8.99
CA CYS A 120 -2.27 -6.61 9.48
C CYS A 120 -3.40 -5.69 9.94
N GLU A 121 -3.09 -4.59 10.64
CA GLU A 121 -4.05 -3.56 11.04
C GLU A 121 -4.76 -2.94 9.83
N GLU A 122 -4.00 -2.58 8.78
CA GLU A 122 -4.57 -2.04 7.54
C GLU A 122 -5.47 -3.06 6.84
N LEU A 123 -5.11 -4.36 6.88
CA LEU A 123 -5.93 -5.43 6.32
C LEU A 123 -7.24 -5.62 7.11
N VAL A 124 -7.19 -5.55 8.44
CA VAL A 124 -8.38 -5.58 9.30
C VAL A 124 -9.26 -4.35 9.05
N ALA A 125 -8.67 -3.15 8.98
CA ALA A 125 -9.38 -1.92 8.67
C ALA A 125 -10.02 -1.94 7.27
N ALA A 126 -9.40 -2.64 6.31
CA ALA A 126 -9.94 -2.87 4.98
C ALA A 126 -11.06 -3.93 4.93
N GLY A 127 -11.41 -4.55 6.07
CA GLY A 127 -12.49 -5.53 6.18
C GLY A 127 -12.11 -6.94 5.74
N MET A 128 -10.82 -7.30 5.78
CA MET A 128 -10.40 -8.68 5.54
C MET A 128 -10.85 -9.58 6.70
N GLU A 129 -11.56 -10.66 6.39
CA GLU A 129 -12.06 -11.64 7.36
C GLU A 129 -10.98 -12.64 7.79
N LYS A 130 -9.97 -12.85 6.93
CA LYS A 130 -8.88 -13.79 7.20
C LYS A 130 -7.57 -13.30 6.62
N ILE A 131 -6.52 -13.31 7.45
CA ILE A 131 -5.15 -13.03 7.02
C ILE A 131 -4.37 -14.34 7.09
N ILE A 132 -3.69 -14.70 6.00
CA ILE A 132 -2.84 -15.88 5.90
C ILE A 132 -1.40 -15.43 5.70
N LEU A 133 -0.57 -15.62 6.71
CA LEU A 133 0.87 -15.36 6.63
C LEU A 133 1.57 -16.62 6.11
N VAL A 134 2.26 -16.49 4.97
CA VAL A 134 3.06 -17.59 4.39
C VAL A 134 4.51 -17.39 4.82
N ALA A 135 4.94 -18.21 5.78
CA ALA A 135 6.23 -18.09 6.47
C ALA A 135 7.09 -19.35 6.27
N ASN A 136 8.40 -19.22 6.51
CA ASN A 136 9.25 -20.38 6.82
C ASN A 136 9.15 -20.71 8.32
N GLU A 137 9.73 -21.83 8.75
CA GLU A 137 9.64 -22.30 10.14
C GLU A 137 10.12 -21.27 11.18
N ALA A 138 11.24 -20.59 10.91
CA ALA A 138 11.79 -19.58 11.82
C ALA A 138 10.86 -18.35 11.93
N THR A 139 10.34 -17.88 10.80
CA THR A 139 9.39 -16.76 10.77
C THR A 139 8.05 -17.15 11.39
N GLU A 140 7.58 -18.38 11.18
CA GLU A 140 6.31 -18.87 11.74
C GLU A 140 6.35 -18.82 13.27
N ALA A 141 7.41 -19.31 13.90
CA ALA A 141 7.58 -19.22 15.34
C ALA A 141 7.53 -17.77 15.85
N GLN A 142 8.14 -16.82 15.12
CA GLN A 142 8.08 -15.40 15.45
C GLN A 142 6.66 -14.82 15.32
N MET A 143 5.89 -15.23 14.30
CA MET A 143 4.50 -14.77 14.12
C MET A 143 3.56 -15.37 15.15
N GLN A 144 3.74 -16.64 15.51
CA GLN A 144 2.97 -17.27 16.59
C GLN A 144 3.22 -16.56 17.92
N HIS A 145 4.47 -16.23 18.22
CA HIS A 145 4.79 -15.44 19.41
C HIS A 145 4.12 -14.05 19.38
N LEU A 146 4.18 -13.35 18.25
CA LEU A 146 3.65 -11.99 18.12
C LEU A 146 2.12 -11.90 18.14
N PHE A 147 1.41 -12.83 17.50
CA PHE A 147 -0.05 -12.74 17.29
C PHE A 147 -0.87 -13.76 18.08
N GLN A 148 -0.26 -14.79 18.67
CA GLN A 148 -0.99 -15.90 19.30
C GLN A 148 -0.54 -16.20 20.74
N GLN A 149 0.54 -15.59 21.22
CA GLN A 149 1.03 -15.77 22.58
C GLN A 149 0.84 -14.49 23.38
N ARG A 150 0.28 -14.65 24.58
CA ARG A 150 0.19 -13.58 25.56
C ARG A 150 1.50 -13.49 26.32
N GLU A 151 2.00 -12.29 26.53
CA GLU A 151 3.22 -12.01 27.25
C GLU A 151 3.02 -12.12 28.76
N ASP A 152 4.11 -12.37 29.49
CA ASP A 152 4.05 -12.41 30.94
C ASP A 152 3.76 -11.01 31.51
N VAL A 153 2.77 -10.90 32.40
CA VAL A 153 2.39 -9.66 33.10
C VAL A 153 3.59 -8.99 33.78
N SER A 154 4.59 -9.77 34.23
CA SER A 154 5.83 -9.25 34.80
C SER A 154 6.67 -8.45 33.82
N LEU A 155 6.69 -8.83 32.54
CA LEU A 155 7.40 -8.12 31.47
C LEU A 155 6.67 -6.82 31.08
N LEU A 156 5.36 -6.76 31.32
CA LEU A 156 4.53 -5.58 31.07
C LEU A 156 4.61 -4.51 32.17
N ARG A 157 5.23 -4.78 33.33
CA ARG A 157 5.25 -3.85 34.48
C ARG A 157 5.92 -2.49 34.21
N GLY A 158 6.74 -2.40 33.15
CA GLY A 158 7.36 -1.15 32.70
C GLY A 158 6.73 -0.55 31.44
N VAL A 159 5.71 -1.21 30.87
CA VAL A 159 5.06 -0.81 29.63
C VAL A 159 3.92 0.16 29.94
N PRO A 160 3.85 1.34 29.30
CA PRO A 160 2.73 2.26 29.49
C PRO A 160 1.39 1.56 29.23
N ALA A 161 0.36 1.85 30.03
CA ALA A 161 -0.94 1.16 29.95
C ALA A 161 -1.55 1.14 28.53
N LYS A 162 -1.37 2.22 27.77
CA LYS A 162 -1.80 2.31 26.36
C LYS A 162 -1.08 1.30 25.45
N ALA A 163 0.20 1.05 25.70
CA ALA A 163 0.99 0.06 24.96
C ALA A 163 0.71 -1.38 25.45
N ALA A 164 0.32 -1.57 26.71
CA ALA A 164 -0.14 -2.88 27.19
C ALA A 164 -1.51 -3.26 26.59
N ALA A 165 -2.41 -2.30 26.37
CA ALA A 165 -3.71 -2.55 25.72
C ALA A 165 -3.57 -3.06 24.27
N TYR A 166 -2.47 -2.69 23.60
CA TYR A 166 -2.18 -3.12 22.24
C TYR A 166 -1.93 -4.63 22.12
N GLU A 167 -1.56 -5.30 23.21
CA GLU A 167 -1.43 -6.75 23.23
C GLU A 167 -2.76 -7.46 22.91
N GLU A 168 -3.87 -6.94 23.44
CA GLU A 168 -5.20 -7.48 23.13
C GLU A 168 -5.60 -7.23 21.66
N GLU A 169 -5.12 -6.14 21.07
CA GLU A 169 -5.32 -5.87 19.64
C GLU A 169 -4.55 -6.87 18.77
N LEU A 170 -3.31 -7.21 19.15
CA LEU A 170 -2.50 -8.21 18.44
C LEU A 170 -3.10 -9.61 18.50
N LEU A 171 -3.65 -10.01 19.64
CA LEU A 171 -4.29 -11.32 19.82
C LEU A 171 -5.65 -11.42 19.09
N ALA A 172 -6.22 -10.30 18.67
CA ALA A 172 -7.48 -10.24 17.94
C ALA A 172 -7.33 -10.28 16.41
N ILE A 173 -6.09 -10.21 15.90
CA ILE A 173 -5.74 -10.29 14.46
C ILE A 173 -5.65 -11.76 14.02
#